data_AF-A0AAN8FUS1-F1
#
_entry.id   AF-A0AAN8FUS1-F1
#
_cell.length_a   1.000
_cell.length_b   1.000
_cell.length_c   1.000
_cell.angle_alpha   90.00
_cell.angle_beta   90.00
_cell.angle_gamma   90.00
#
_symmetry.space_group_name_H-M   'P 1'
#
loop_
_entity.id
_entity.type
_entity.pdbx_description
1 polymer ?
#
loop_
_entity_poly.entity_id
_entity_poly.type
_entity_poly.pdbx_seq_one_letter_code
_entity_poly.pdbx_strand_id
1 'polypeptide(L)' 'MSREATKRYETIKHLGEGQFANVYKAKDKETGDFVAIKKIKLGSRAEAKDGINRTALREIKLLQEIHHDNIIGVSL' A
#
# COMPACT_ATOMS: atom_id res chain seq x y z
N MET A 1 1.07 3.78 19.95
CA MET A 1 1.64 2.43 19.75
C MET A 1 1.10 1.91 18.42
N SER A 2 1.85 1.54 17.38
CA SER A 2 3.30 1.48 17.14
C SER A 2 3.71 2.52 16.09
N ARG A 3 4.67 3.40 16.46
CA ARG A 3 5.39 4.28 15.54
C ARG A 3 6.54 3.46 14.97
N GLU A 4 6.25 2.63 13.99
CA GLU A 4 7.29 2.09 13.12
C GLU A 4 6.89 2.43 11.70
N ALA A 5 6.87 3.75 11.43
CA ALA A 5 6.95 4.23 10.08
C ALA A 5 8.30 3.74 9.55
N THR A 6 8.24 2.82 8.59
CA THR A 6 9.32 2.25 7.82
C THR A 6 10.46 3.26 7.67
N LYS A 7 11.64 2.97 8.25
CA LYS A 7 12.81 3.88 8.20
C LYS A 7 13.19 4.31 6.78
N ARG A 8 12.73 3.61 5.74
CA ARG A 8 12.97 3.91 4.33
C ARG A 8 12.05 4.99 3.74
N TYR A 9 10.76 5.02 4.09
CA TYR A 9 9.80 5.88 3.40
C TYR A 9 9.32 7.04 4.28
N GLU A 10 9.50 8.26 3.78
CA GLU A 10 8.98 9.48 4.40
C GLU A 10 7.61 9.83 3.81
N THR A 11 6.55 9.76 4.61
CA THR A 11 5.21 10.14 4.15
C THR A 11 5.10 11.65 4.01
N ILE A 12 4.66 12.13 2.84
CA ILE A 12 4.55 13.56 2.51
C ILE A 12 3.12 14.05 2.55
N LYS A 13 2.20 13.36 1.86
CA LYS A 13 0.83 13.84 1.67
C LYS A 13 -0.15 12.69 1.51
N HIS A 14 -1.35 12.83 2.04
CA HIS A 14 -2.49 11.98 1.69
C HIS A 14 -2.97 12.26 0.26
N LEU A 15 -3.04 11.22 -0.58
CA LEU A 15 -3.48 11.32 -1.97
C LEU A 15 -4.96 10.98 -2.14
N GLY A 16 -5.48 10.03 -1.38
CA GLY A 16 -6.87 9.63 -1.51
C GLY A 16 -7.26 8.48 -0.58
N GLU A 17 -8.56 8.42 -0.30
CA GLU A 17 -9.18 7.42 0.55
C GLU A 17 -10.16 6.59 -0.28
N GLY A 18 -10.03 5.26 -0.20
CA GLY A 18 -11.00 4.31 -0.72
C GLY A 18 -11.67 3.54 0.42
N GLN A 19 -12.64 2.71 0.05
CA GLN A 19 -13.34 1.82 1.00
C GLN A 19 -12.36 0.92 1.76
N PHE A 20 -11.33 0.40 1.09
CA PHE A 20 -10.43 -0.61 1.64
C PHE A 20 -9.00 -0.12 1.95
N ALA A 21 -8.63 1.11 1.57
CA ALA A 21 -7.25 1.59 1.73
C ALA A 21 -7.16 3.13 1.77
N ASN A 22 -6.08 3.62 2.37
CA ASN A 22 -5.65 5.01 2.24
C ASN A 22 -4.37 5.06 1.40
N VAL A 23 -4.27 6.02 0.49
CA VAL A 23 -3.12 6.19 -0.40
C VAL A 23 -2.35 7.43 -0.01
N TYR A 24 -1.03 7.29 0.15
CA TYR A 24 -0.14 8.38 0.52
C TYR A 24 0.97 8.55 -0.50
N LYS A 25 1.34 9.80 -0.80
CA LYS A 25 2.61 10.13 -1.43
C LYS A 25 3.69 10.02 -0.37
N ALA A 26 4.75 9.30 -0.67
CA ALA A 26 5.95 9.21 0.15
C ALA A 26 7.20 9.42 -0.71
N LYS A 27 8.31 9.76 -0.04
CA LYS A 27 9.64 9.74 -0.64
C LYS A 27 10.38 8.51 -0.14
N ASP A 28 10.93 7.72 -1.06
CA ASP A 28 11.92 6.72 -0.72
C ASP A 28 13.23 7.44 -0.38
N LYS A 29 13.71 7.29 0.86
CA LYS A 29 14.94 7.96 1.31
C LYS A 29 16.21 7.29 0.79
N GLU A 30 16.11 6.06 0.26
CA GLU A 30 17.24 5.35 -0.33
C GLU A 30 17.45 5.76 -1.79
N THR A 31 16.38 5.79 -2.60
CA THR A 31 16.49 6.15 -4.03
C THR A 31 16.26 7.64 -4.29
N GLY A 32 15.55 8.33 -3.40
CA GLY A 32 15.12 9.71 -3.58
C GLY A 32 13.80 9.86 -4.34
N ASP A 33 13.23 8.78 -4.84
CA ASP A 33 12.03 8.80 -5.68
C ASP A 33 10.75 9.04 -4.89
N PHE A 34 9.74 9.59 -5.59
CA PHE A 34 8.39 9.66 -5.06
C PHE A 34 7.61 8.39 -5.38
N VAL A 35 7.00 7.81 -4.35
CA VAL A 35 6.20 6.58 -4.44
C VAL A 35 4.80 6.80 -3.87
N ALA A 36 3.87 5.95 -4.28
CA ALA A 36 2.54 5.86 -3.68
C ALA A 36 2.49 4.65 -2.72
N ILE A 37 2.09 4.88 -1.47
CA ILE A 37 1.91 3.83 -0.46
C ILE A 37 0.41 3.59 -0.28
N LYS A 38 -0.08 2.42 -0.71
CA LYS A 38 -1.45 1.95 -0.48
C LYS A 38 -1.52 1.21 0.86
N LYS A 39 -1.95 1.91 1.91
CA LYS A 39 -2.11 1.33 3.25
C LYS A 39 -3.48 0.67 3.38
N ILE A 40 -3.50 -0.66 3.43
CA ILE A 40 -4.74 -1.45 3.56
C ILE A 40 -5.36 -1.22 4.94
N LYS A 41 -6.67 -0.93 4.95
CA LYS A 41 -7.47 -0.85 6.18
C LYS A 41 -7.73 -2.28 6.64
N LEU A 42 -7.05 -2.71 7.70
CA LEU A 42 -7.46 -3.89 8.46
C LEU A 42 -8.76 -3.48 9.14
N GLY A 43 -9.88 -4.09 8.76
CA GLY A 43 -11.22 -3.70 9.21
C GLY A 43 -11.44 -3.90 10.72
N SER A 44 -12.69 -4.11 11.12
CA SER A 44 -13.06 -4.45 12.49
C SER A 44 -12.26 -5.65 13.04
N ARG A 45 -12.19 -5.80 14.37
CA ARG A 45 -11.51 -6.93 15.04
C ARG A 45 -11.94 -8.31 14.53
N ALA A 46 -13.16 -8.42 14.00
CA ALA A 46 -13.67 -9.64 13.38
C ALA A 46 -13.04 -9.89 11.99
N GLU A 47 -12.87 -8.86 11.16
CA GLU A 47 -12.20 -8.95 9.86
C GLU A 47 -10.69 -9.15 10.01
N ALA A 48 -10.08 -8.61 11.08
CA ALA A 48 -8.67 -8.85 11.39
C ALA A 48 -8.37 -10.31 11.81
N LYS A 49 -9.37 -11.04 12.34
CA LYS A 49 -9.23 -12.47 12.66
C LYS A 49 -9.10 -13.35 11.41
N ASP A 50 -9.67 -12.92 10.28
CA ASP A 50 -9.55 -13.59 8.97
C ASP A 50 -8.22 -13.26 8.26
N GLY A 51 -7.36 -12.45 8.88
CA GLY A 51 -6.06 -12.08 8.34
C GLY A 51 -6.15 -11.01 7.25
N ILE A 52 -5.27 -11.09 6.26
CA ILE A 52 -5.29 -10.17 5.11
C ILE A 52 -6.51 -10.51 4.25
N ASN A 53 -7.33 -9.50 3.94
CA ASN A 53 -8.49 -9.65 3.06
C ASN A 53 -8.06 -10.35 1.74
N ARG A 54 -8.67 -11.50 1.43
CA ARG A 54 -8.35 -12.29 0.22
C ARG A 54 -8.42 -11.46 -1.06
N THR A 55 -9.28 -10.44 -1.09
CA THR A 55 -9.38 -9.49 -2.19
C THR A 55 -8.10 -8.69 -2.38
N ALA A 56 -7.49 -8.22 -1.27
CA ALA A 56 -6.21 -7.50 -1.33
C ALA A 56 -5.06 -8.41 -1.80
N LEU A 57 -5.04 -9.69 -1.37
CA LEU A 57 -4.07 -10.67 -1.87
C LEU A 57 -4.22 -10.91 -3.37
N ARG A 58 -5.47 -11.02 -3.86
CA ARG A 58 -5.76 -11.17 -5.30
C ARG A 58 -5.29 -9.94 -6.08
N GLU A 59 -5.55 -8.73 -5.58
CA GLU A 59 -5.07 -7.49 -6.21
C GLU A 59 -3.54 -7.47 -6.33
N ILE A 60 -2.82 -7.80 -5.26
CA ILE A 60 -1.35 -7.84 -5.26
C ILE A 60 -0.85 -8.82 -6.30
N LYS A 61 -1.39 -10.05 -6.32
CA LYS A 61 -0.95 -11.08 -7.26
C LYS A 61 -1.17 -10.67 -8.71
N LEU A 62 -2.33 -10.09 -9.01
CA LEU A 62 -2.62 -9.60 -10.37
C LEU A 62 -1.67 -8.47 -10.79
N LEU A 63 -1.38 -7.51 -9.90
CA LEU A 63 -0.47 -6.41 -10.20
C LEU A 63 1.00 -6.84 -10.29
N GLN A 64 1.37 -7.97 -9.68
CA GLN A 64 2.71 -8.57 -9.82
C GLN A 64 2.89 -9.32 -11.14
N GLU A 65 1.82 -9.89 -11.69
CA GLU A 65 1.86 -10.69 -12.92
C GLU A 65 1.69 -9.85 -14.20
N ILE A 66 1.15 -8.62 -14.08
CA ILE A 66 0.88 -7.74 -15.22
C ILE A 66 2.01 -6.73 -15.39
N HIS A 67 2.67 -6.76 -16.55
CA HIS A 67 3.68 -5.79 -16.97
C HIS A 67 3.28 -5.13 -18.29
N HIS A 68 2.90 -3.86 -18.24
CA HIS A 68 2.49 -3.09 -19.41
C HIS A 68 2.69 -1.60 -19.17
N ASP A 69 3.10 -0.84 -20.19
CA ASP A 69 3.45 0.59 -20.09
C ASP A 69 2.32 1.47 -19.52
N ASN A 70 1.07 1.02 -19.67
CA ASN A 70 -0.13 1.75 -19.25
C ASN A 70 -0.80 1.14 -18.01
N ILE A 71 -0.14 0.20 -17.31
CA ILE A 71 -0.64 -0.42 -16.09
C ILE A 71 0.38 -0.23 -14.99
N ILE A 72 -0.07 0.24 -13.83
CA ILE A 72 0.82 0.45 -12.69
C ILE A 72 1.35 -0.90 -12.17
N GLY A 73 2.66 -0.97 -11.93
CA GLY A 73 3.29 -2.09 -11.25
C GLY A 73 3.23 -1.94 -9.73
N VAL A 74 3.45 -3.06 -9.02
CA VAL A 74 3.61 -3.07 -7.57
C VAL A 74 4.98 -3.64 -7.20
N SER A 75 5.69 -2.95 -6.30
CA SER A 75 6.85 -3.47 -5.58
C SER A 75 6.44 -3.65 -4.12
N LEU A 76 6.64 -4.85 -3.57
CA LEU A 76 6.47 -5.12 -2.14
C LEU A 76 7.71 -4.74 -1.35
#